data_AF-A0A3B3RCZ5-F1
#
_entry.id   AF-A0A3B3RCZ5-F1
#
_cell.length_a   1.000
_cell.length_b   1.000
_cell.length_c   1.000
_cell.angle_alpha   90.00
_cell.angle_beta   90.00
_cell.angle_gamma   90.00
#
_symmetry.space_group_name_H-M   'P 1'
#
loop_
_entity.id
_entity.type
_entity.pdbx_description
1 polymer ?
#
loop_
_entity_poly.entity_id
_entity_poly.type
_entity_poly.pdbx_seq_one_letter_code
_entity_poly.pdbx_strand_id
1 'polypeptide(L)'
;MGFPRQRSMLRQVQLEFKNVNKSLMHNELMLHTPHTDEIENCCSTSALKCFVKSLPQLRVPNSAAKVKATLIKNLQKKIIENSVRTCSATETQNAVCRKCESYPERSTKEFMDSLETLLQMTLERLS
;
A
#
# COMPACT_ATOMS: atom_id res chain seq x y z
N MET A 1 -17.61 -4.69 16.45
CA MET A 1 -17.62 -3.21 16.31
C MET A 1 -16.18 -2.69 16.30
N GLY A 2 -15.56 -2.49 15.14
CA GLY A 2 -14.15 -2.04 15.03
C GLY A 2 -13.83 -1.16 13.81
N PHE A 3 -14.74 -1.12 12.83
CA PHE A 3 -14.57 -0.44 11.55
C PHE A 3 -14.43 1.10 11.57
N PRO A 4 -15.01 1.88 12.52
CA PRO A 4 -14.93 3.35 12.46
C PRO A 4 -13.50 3.90 12.53
N ARG A 5 -12.65 3.29 13.38
CA ARG A 5 -11.25 3.70 13.53
C ARG A 5 -10.40 3.30 12.32
N GLN A 6 -10.65 2.12 11.76
CA GLN A 6 -9.98 1.62 10.56
C GLN A 6 -10.28 2.53 9.35
N ARG A 7 -11.55 2.88 9.15
CA ARG A 7 -12.00 3.76 8.07
C ARG A 7 -11.39 5.16 8.17
N SER A 8 -11.39 5.75 9.36
CA SER A 8 -10.79 7.08 9.59
C SER A 8 -9.29 7.08 9.28
N MET A 9 -8.56 6.07 9.76
CA MET A 9 -7.14 5.92 9.50
C MET A 9 -6.85 5.71 8.00
N LEU A 10 -7.65 4.89 7.32
CA LEU A 10 -7.46 4.62 5.90
C LEU A 10 -7.74 5.85 5.02
N ARG A 11 -8.74 6.67 5.37
CA ARG A 11 -8.98 7.96 4.72
C ARG A 11 -7.80 8.90 4.89
N GLN A 12 -7.19 8.94 6.08
CA GLN A 12 -5.98 9.73 6.31
C GLN A 12 -4.83 9.25 5.42
N VAL A 13 -4.61 7.93 5.36
CA VAL A 13 -3.60 7.32 4.48
C VAL A 13 -3.84 7.65 3.01
N GLN A 14 -5.08 7.58 2.52
CA GLN A 14 -5.41 7.97 1.15
C GLN A 14 -5.10 9.45 0.87
N LEU A 15 -5.32 10.33 1.84
CA LEU A 15 -5.06 11.76 1.69
C LEU A 15 -3.55 12.05 1.63
N GLU A 16 -2.78 11.41 2.51
CA GLU A 16 -1.31 11.44 2.49
C GLU A 16 -0.76 10.85 1.19
N PHE A 17 -1.31 9.72 0.74
CA PHE A 17 -0.96 9.07 -0.52
C PHE A 17 -1.19 10.00 -1.72
N LYS A 18 -2.37 10.65 -1.82
CA LYS A 18 -2.67 11.58 -2.91
C LYS A 18 -1.72 12.77 -2.93
N ASN A 19 -1.32 13.28 -1.77
CA ASN A 19 -0.34 14.37 -1.67
C ASN A 19 1.05 13.93 -2.14
N VAL A 20 1.48 12.71 -1.78
CA VAL A 20 2.74 12.13 -2.27
C VAL A 20 2.67 11.94 -3.79
N ASN A 21 1.60 11.32 -4.30
CA ASN A 21 1.44 11.04 -5.74
C ASN A 21 1.51 12.31 -6.59
N LYS A 22 0.82 13.39 -6.16
CA LYS A 22 0.89 14.70 -6.83
C LYS A 22 2.25 15.38 -6.77
N SER A 23 3.06 15.03 -5.77
CA SER A 23 4.40 15.62 -5.55
C SER A 23 5.52 14.75 -6.11
N LEU A 24 5.21 13.64 -6.79
CA LEU A 24 6.24 12.78 -7.36
C LEU A 24 7.03 13.53 -8.42
N MET A 25 8.34 13.51 -8.26
CA MET A 25 9.24 13.98 -9.31
C MET A 25 9.29 12.93 -10.41
N HIS A 26 9.51 13.36 -11.66
CA HIS A 26 9.77 12.42 -12.74
C HIS A 26 10.94 11.51 -12.35
N ASN A 27 10.67 10.21 -12.31
CA ASN A 27 11.64 9.20 -11.95
C ASN A 27 11.35 7.96 -12.79
N GLU A 28 12.33 7.52 -13.56
CA GLU A 28 12.28 6.27 -14.35
C GLU A 28 12.56 5.05 -13.46
N LEU A 29 12.14 5.11 -12.20
CA LEU A 29 12.35 4.01 -11.27
C LEU A 29 11.38 2.90 -11.60
N MET A 30 11.94 1.71 -11.74
CA MET A 30 11.22 0.47 -11.87
C MET A 30 11.13 -0.16 -10.48
N LEU A 31 9.90 -0.47 -10.05
CA LEU A 31 9.62 -0.98 -8.71
C LEU A 31 8.88 -2.30 -8.82
N HIS A 32 9.29 -3.28 -8.01
CA HIS A 32 8.48 -4.47 -7.78
C HIS A 32 7.08 -4.06 -7.32
N THR A 33 6.10 -4.35 -8.18
CA THR A 33 4.73 -3.87 -8.02
C THR A 33 3.78 -5.06 -7.98
N PRO A 34 3.15 -5.34 -6.83
CA PRO A 34 2.06 -6.29 -6.76
C PRO A 34 0.83 -5.66 -7.44
N HIS A 35 0.53 -6.04 -8.67
CA HIS A 35 -0.71 -5.59 -9.31
C HIS A 35 -1.90 -6.33 -8.68
N THR A 36 -3.06 -5.67 -8.56
CA THR A 36 -4.17 -6.18 -7.73
C THR A 36 -4.77 -7.50 -8.21
N ASP A 37 -4.64 -7.82 -9.49
CA ASP A 37 -4.96 -9.10 -10.12
C ASP A 37 -3.91 -10.20 -9.87
N GLU A 38 -2.66 -9.82 -9.56
CA GLU A 38 -1.56 -10.72 -9.20
C GLU A 38 -1.49 -11.00 -7.68
N ILE A 39 -2.24 -10.25 -6.88
CA ILE A 39 -2.32 -10.47 -5.43
C ILE A 39 -3.17 -11.72 -5.17
N GLU A 40 -2.50 -12.80 -4.80
CA GLU A 40 -3.12 -14.06 -4.40
C GLU A 40 -4.08 -13.87 -3.20
N ASN A 41 -5.08 -14.76 -3.11
CA ASN A 41 -6.01 -14.76 -1.98
C ASN A 41 -5.25 -14.78 -0.65
N CYS A 42 -5.69 -13.95 0.30
CA CYS A 42 -5.07 -13.77 1.61
C CYS A 42 -3.68 -13.10 1.63
N CYS A 43 -3.14 -12.65 0.48
CA CYS A 43 -1.81 -12.06 0.38
C CYS A 43 -1.78 -10.52 0.35
N SER A 44 -2.93 -9.86 0.55
CA SER A 44 -3.03 -8.40 0.53
C SER A 44 -2.13 -7.70 1.57
N THR A 45 -1.88 -8.34 2.72
CA THR A 45 -0.93 -7.83 3.73
C THR A 45 0.53 -7.97 3.30
N SER A 46 0.88 -9.05 2.58
CA SER A 46 2.20 -9.22 1.97
C SER A 46 2.44 -8.18 0.87
N ALA A 47 1.43 -7.97 0.01
CA ALA A 47 1.46 -6.93 -1.01
C ALA A 47 1.66 -5.54 -0.40
N LEU A 48 0.91 -5.19 0.66
CA LEU A 48 1.09 -3.93 1.39
C LEU A 48 2.52 -3.75 1.91
N LYS A 49 3.14 -4.82 2.45
CA LYS A 49 4.53 -4.78 2.92
C LYS A 49 5.52 -4.53 1.77
N CYS A 50 5.24 -5.07 0.58
CA CYS A 50 6.03 -4.81 -0.61
C CYS A 50 5.97 -3.32 -1.00
N PHE A 51 4.76 -2.74 -1.07
CA PHE A 51 4.59 -1.30 -1.31
C PHE A 51 5.35 -0.44 -0.28
N VAL A 52 5.22 -0.76 1.01
CA VAL A 52 5.91 -0.05 2.10
C VAL A 52 7.43 -0.12 1.96
N LYS A 53 7.99 -1.24 1.50
CA LYS A 53 9.43 -1.41 1.26
C LYS A 53 9.93 -0.60 0.06
N SER A 54 9.06 -0.39 -0.94
CA SER A 54 9.38 0.35 -2.17
C SER A 54 9.18 1.86 -2.07
N LEU A 55 8.22 2.33 -1.26
CA LEU A 55 7.91 3.77 -1.07
C LEU A 55 9.12 4.67 -0.72
N PRO A 56 10.12 4.25 0.10
CA PRO A 56 11.31 5.05 0.36
C PRO A 56 12.07 5.47 -0.90
N GLN A 57 12.07 4.62 -1.93
CA GLN A 57 12.80 4.83 -3.19
C GLN A 57 12.19 5.95 -4.06
N LEU A 58 10.93 6.33 -3.80
CA LEU A 58 10.26 7.39 -4.53
C LEU A 58 10.88 8.76 -4.23
N ARG A 59 11.17 9.51 -5.29
CA ARG A 59 11.70 10.88 -5.21
C ARG A 59 10.56 11.88 -5.11
N VAL A 60 10.59 12.67 -4.04
CA VAL A 60 9.65 13.76 -3.77
C VAL A 60 10.45 15.00 -3.37
N PRO A 61 9.94 16.22 -3.60
CA PRO A 61 10.58 17.43 -3.12
C PRO A 61 10.64 17.46 -1.58
N ASN A 62 11.55 18.26 -1.03
CA ASN A 62 11.72 18.40 0.43
C ASN A 62 10.42 18.79 1.15
N SER A 63 9.57 19.59 0.51
CA SER A 63 8.24 19.97 1.02
C SER A 63 7.31 18.77 1.24
N ALA A 64 7.46 17.71 0.46
CA ALA A 64 6.65 16.49 0.52
C ALA A 64 7.34 15.32 1.27
N ALA A 65 8.63 15.45 1.61
CA ALA A 65 9.38 14.40 2.31
C ALA A 65 8.75 13.99 3.65
N LYS A 66 8.27 14.98 4.42
CA LYS A 66 7.58 14.73 5.70
C LYS A 66 6.26 13.97 5.51
N VAL A 67 5.52 14.29 4.45
CA VAL A 67 4.26 13.62 4.11
C VAL A 67 4.54 12.18 3.67
N LYS A 68 5.57 11.94 2.84
CA LYS A 68 6.02 10.59 2.46
C LYS A 68 6.39 9.75 3.67
N ALA A 69 7.18 10.30 4.60
CA ALA A 69 7.56 9.61 5.82
C ALA A 69 6.34 9.25 6.70
N THR A 70 5.36 10.16 6.77
CA THR A 70 4.12 9.96 7.52
C THR A 70 3.27 8.86 6.89
N LEU A 71 3.13 8.87 5.56
CA LEU A 71 2.44 7.84 4.80
C LEU A 71 3.03 6.45 5.07
N ILE A 72 4.35 6.29 4.94
CA ILE A 72 5.05 5.02 5.19
C ILE A 72 4.77 4.54 6.62
N LYS A 73 4.92 5.42 7.61
CA LYS A 73 4.66 5.10 9.01
C LYS A 73 3.21 4.69 9.26
N ASN A 74 2.26 5.34 8.60
CA ASN A 74 0.85 5.05 8.75
C ASN A 74 0.46 3.72 8.09
N LEU A 75 0.99 3.41 6.91
CA LEU A 75 0.81 2.12 6.24
C LEU A 75 1.34 0.94 7.06
N GLN A 76 2.40 1.16 7.85
CA GLN A 76 2.97 0.16 8.78
C GLN A 76 2.15 -0.06 10.05
N LYS A 77 1.14 0.78 10.35
CA LYS A 77 0.35 0.60 11.56
C LYS A 77 -0.49 -0.68 11.45
N LYS A 78 -0.52 -1.46 12.53
CA LYS A 78 -1.36 -2.67 12.64
C LYS A 78 -2.83 -2.42 12.27
N ILE A 79 -3.37 -1.23 12.54
CA ILE A 79 -4.73 -0.90 12.16
C ILE A 79 -4.93 -0.90 10.64
N ILE A 80 -3.94 -0.44 9.86
CA ILE A 80 -3.96 -0.47 8.39
C ILE A 80 -3.69 -1.90 7.89
N GLU A 81 -2.70 -2.60 8.44
CA GLU A 81 -2.43 -4.00 8.07
C GLU A 81 -3.68 -4.88 8.28
N ASN A 82 -4.36 -4.73 9.42
CA ASN A 82 -5.62 -5.42 9.71
C ASN A 82 -6.77 -4.94 8.82
N SER A 83 -6.73 -3.69 8.36
CA SER A 83 -7.75 -3.15 7.45
C SER A 83 -7.64 -3.78 6.07
N VAL A 84 -6.41 -4.00 5.57
CA VAL A 84 -6.13 -4.57 4.24
C VAL A 84 -6.30 -6.09 4.22
N ARG A 85 -6.15 -6.75 5.36
CA ARG A 85 -6.31 -8.21 5.49
C ARG A 85 -7.70 -8.68 5.03
N THR A 86 -7.70 -9.59 4.06
CA THR A 86 -8.89 -10.21 3.43
C THR A 86 -9.35 -11.48 4.14
N CYS A 87 -8.45 -12.17 4.85
CA CYS A 87 -8.72 -13.51 5.40
C CYS A 87 -8.53 -13.59 6.92
N SER A 88 -8.95 -14.71 7.53
CA SER A 88 -8.66 -15.03 8.94
C SER A 88 -7.15 -15.23 9.18
N ALA A 89 -6.75 -15.27 10.46
CA ALA A 89 -5.33 -15.29 10.81
C ALA A 89 -4.72 -16.63 10.41
N THR A 90 -5.50 -17.69 10.57
CA THR A 90 -5.20 -19.06 10.17
C THR A 90 -5.05 -19.17 8.65
N GLU A 91 -5.95 -18.56 7.87
CA GLU A 91 -5.84 -18.56 6.41
C GLU A 91 -4.61 -17.78 5.93
N THR A 92 -4.29 -16.64 6.53
CA THR A 92 -3.09 -15.87 6.19
C THR A 92 -1.80 -16.62 6.54
N GLN A 93 -1.79 -17.43 7.61
CA GLN A 93 -0.62 -18.25 7.97
C GLN A 93 -0.40 -19.42 7.01
N ASN A 94 -1.49 -19.97 6.46
CA ASN A 94 -1.44 -21.09 5.52
C ASN A 94 -1.26 -20.62 4.07
N ALA A 95 -1.45 -19.34 3.77
CA ALA A 95 -1.26 -18.79 2.44
C ALA A 95 0.23 -18.67 2.08
N VAL A 96 0.62 -19.28 0.96
CA VAL A 96 1.96 -19.11 0.39
C VAL A 96 1.96 -17.87 -0.49
N CYS A 97 2.27 -16.72 0.11
CA CYS A 97 2.36 -15.46 -0.63
C CYS A 97 3.72 -15.30 -1.30
N ARG A 98 3.72 -14.85 -2.55
CA ARG A 98 4.95 -14.45 -3.25
C ARG A 98 5.73 -13.38 -2.51
N LYS A 99 7.06 -13.45 -2.64
CA LYS A 99 7.99 -12.44 -2.12
C LYS A 99 7.89 -11.16 -2.97
N CYS A 100 8.23 -10.02 -2.38
CA CYS A 100 8.18 -8.73 -3.07
C CYS A 100 9.04 -8.73 -4.35
N GLU A 101 10.23 -9.33 -4.28
CA GLU A 101 11.19 -9.42 -5.38
C GLU A 101 10.73 -10.33 -6.53
N SER A 102 9.66 -11.12 -6.31
CA SER A 102 9.08 -11.98 -7.34
C SER A 102 8.02 -11.27 -8.19
N TYR A 103 7.59 -10.06 -7.81
CA TYR A 103 6.67 -9.27 -8.63
C TYR A 103 7.43 -8.58 -9.76
N PRO A 104 6.80 -8.41 -10.94
CA PRO A 104 7.40 -7.67 -12.05
C PRO A 104 7.72 -6.24 -11.63
N GLU A 105 8.84 -5.73 -12.12
CA GLU A 105 9.17 -4.32 -11.96
C GLU A 105 8.34 -3.47 -12.93
N ARG A 106 7.67 -2.45 -12.40
CA ARG A 106 6.80 -1.55 -13.15
C ARG A 106 7.18 -0.11 -12.92
N SER A 107 6.70 0.76 -13.81
CA SER A 107 6.95 2.20 -13.70
C SER A 107 6.44 2.76 -12.37
N THR A 108 7.03 3.86 -11.93
CA THR A 108 6.57 4.58 -10.74
C THR A 108 5.06 4.93 -10.83
N LYS A 109 4.55 5.21 -12.02
CA LYS A 109 3.12 5.47 -12.24
C LYS A 109 2.26 4.23 -11.96
N GLU A 110 2.59 3.09 -12.57
CA GLU A 110 1.88 1.83 -12.34
C GLU A 110 1.96 1.38 -10.88
N PHE A 111 3.11 1.58 -10.24
CA PHE A 111 3.29 1.32 -8.80
C PHE A 111 2.30 2.11 -7.96
N MET A 112 2.16 3.42 -8.23
CA MET A 112 1.23 4.28 -7.49
C MET A 112 -0.22 3.94 -7.79
N ASP A 113 -0.56 3.70 -9.05
CA ASP A 113 -1.93 3.31 -9.45
C ASP A 113 -2.34 2.01 -8.74
N SER A 114 -1.46 0.99 -8.69
CA SER A 114 -1.76 -0.26 -7.99
C SER A 114 -1.94 -0.08 -6.48
N LEU A 115 -1.10 0.75 -5.84
CA LEU A 115 -1.26 1.07 -4.42
C LEU A 115 -2.57 1.83 -4.16
N GLU A 116 -2.96 2.75 -5.05
CA GLU A 116 -4.22 3.46 -4.95
C GLU A 116 -5.41 2.50 -5.01
N THR A 117 -5.42 1.58 -5.98
CA THR A 117 -6.47 0.56 -6.12
C THR A 117 -6.58 -0.29 -4.85
N LEU A 118 -5.45 -0.76 -4.30
CA LEU A 118 -5.44 -1.53 -3.05
C LEU A 118 -6.07 -0.75 -1.89
N LEU A 119 -5.74 0.53 -1.74
CA LEU A 119 -6.29 1.40 -0.69
C LEU A 119 -7.78 1.68 -0.91
N GLN A 120 -8.22 1.86 -2.15
CA GLN A 120 -9.62 2.11 -2.51
C GLN A 120 -10.48 0.87 -2.24
N MET A 121 -10.10 -0.30 -2.73
CA MET A 121 -10.80 -1.56 -2.46
C MET A 121 -10.91 -1.85 -0.96
N THR A 122 -9.83 -1.55 -0.22
CA THR A 122 -9.85 -1.70 1.25
C THR A 122 -10.88 -0.76 1.89
N LEU A 123 -11.01 0.47 1.41
CA LEU A 123 -11.95 1.44 1.95
C LEU A 123 -13.40 1.07 1.65
N GLU A 124 -13.68 0.57 0.44
CA GLU A 124 -15.01 0.09 0.02
C GLU A 124 -15.44 -1.13 0.85
N ARG A 125 -14.52 -2.04 1.19
CA ARG A 125 -14.84 -3.15 2.10
C ARG A 125 -15.17 -2.68 3.53
N LEU A 126 -14.62 -1.55 3.95
CA LEU A 126 -14.84 -0.98 5.28
C LEU A 126 -16.02 0.01 5.33
N SER A 127 -16.66 0.29 4.19
CA SER A 127 -17.81 1.20 4.10
C SER A 127 -19.11 0.50 4.48
#